data_AF-F6FG27-F1
#
_entry.id   AF-F6FG27-F1
#
_cell.length_a   1.000
_cell.length_b   1.000
_cell.length_c   1.000
_cell.angle_alpha   90.00
_cell.angle_beta   90.00
_cell.angle_gamma   90.00
#
_symmetry.space_group_name_H-M   'P 1'
#
loop_
_entity.id
_entity.type
_entity.pdbx_description
1 polymer ?
#
loop_
_entity_poly.entity_id
_entity_poly.type
_entity_poly.pdbx_seq_one_letter_code
_entity_poly.pdbx_strand_id
1 'polypeptide(L)'
;MTFATKLASVSSVATGAVGTGVGGAYYSSLETIESKLKGKILGNYENFKSTWDHKHDQLKKESGVLSEDLKGIKDGKGISLYCQKNYSSTYKSIFFKKGNDSLLKETEKWCTQTFKDQLSVGIGSNGKVLDVDSETTDAAEFKTNYKKLKDHTITEGKLPKSLQDLAPKASEESESKWKLLQSYCKEIQKKYLIVETLEDFKVAKKYCIKAGT
;
A
#
# COMPACT_ATOMS: atom_id res chain seq x y z
N MET A 1 -16.97 33.80 -51.76
CA MET A 1 -18.09 33.61 -50.81
C MET A 1 -17.48 33.10 -49.52
N THR A 2 -17.41 33.99 -48.54
CA THR A 2 -16.71 33.79 -47.27
C THR A 2 -17.72 34.16 -46.20
N PHE A 3 -18.15 33.20 -45.39
CA PHE A 3 -18.90 33.52 -44.18
C PHE A 3 -17.90 33.87 -43.09
N ALA A 4 -17.85 35.17 -42.79
CA ALA A 4 -17.14 35.73 -41.66
C ALA A 4 -17.98 35.51 -40.39
N THR A 5 -17.40 34.87 -39.38
CA THR A 5 -17.89 34.98 -38.01
C THR A 5 -16.94 35.89 -37.25
N LYS A 6 -17.48 37.06 -36.87
CA LYS A 6 -16.83 38.10 -36.08
C LYS A 6 -16.35 37.54 -34.74
N LEU A 7 -15.04 37.49 -34.54
CA LEU A 7 -14.43 37.60 -33.22
C LEU A 7 -14.51 39.08 -32.83
N ALA A 8 -15.52 39.43 -32.03
CA ALA A 8 -15.61 40.73 -31.40
C ALA A 8 -14.85 40.71 -30.06
N SER A 9 -13.87 41.59 -30.00
CA SER A 9 -13.08 42.02 -28.85
C SER A 9 -13.91 42.35 -27.61
N VAL A 10 -13.46 41.90 -26.44
CA VAL A 10 -13.50 42.71 -25.20
C VAL A 10 -12.16 42.60 -24.50
N SER A 11 -11.30 43.55 -24.82
CA SER A 11 -10.17 43.97 -24.00
C SER A 11 -10.70 44.69 -22.76
N SER A 12 -10.45 44.15 -21.57
CA SER A 12 -10.17 44.93 -20.35
C SER A 12 -10.02 43.97 -19.18
N VAL A 13 -8.83 43.96 -18.61
CA VAL A 13 -8.52 43.36 -17.32
C VAL A 13 -9.35 44.10 -16.27
N ALA A 14 -10.50 43.55 -15.92
CA ALA A 14 -11.12 43.85 -14.65
C ALA A 14 -10.61 42.77 -13.68
N THR A 15 -9.69 43.17 -12.82
CA THR A 15 -9.43 42.58 -11.50
C THR A 15 -10.74 42.57 -10.71
N GLY A 16 -11.69 41.74 -11.12
CA GLY A 16 -12.80 41.34 -10.30
C GLY A 16 -12.21 40.45 -9.23
N ALA A 17 -12.25 40.91 -7.98
CA ALA A 17 -12.08 40.05 -6.82
C ALA A 17 -13.03 38.85 -7.00
N VAL A 18 -12.51 37.73 -7.51
CA VAL A 18 -13.22 36.46 -7.51
C VAL A 18 -13.46 36.18 -6.05
N GLY A 19 -14.73 36.32 -5.65
CA GLY A 19 -15.14 36.21 -4.26
C GLY A 19 -14.50 34.97 -3.66
N THR A 20 -13.57 35.17 -2.73
CA THR A 20 -13.22 34.22 -1.67
C THR A 20 -14.44 34.09 -0.74
N GLY A 21 -15.60 33.81 -1.30
CA GLY A 21 -16.88 33.67 -0.61
C GLY A 21 -17.24 32.20 -0.67
N VAL A 22 -17.22 31.54 0.48
CA VAL A 22 -17.74 30.19 0.79
C VAL A 22 -17.28 29.03 -0.11
N GLY A 23 -17.39 29.10 -1.44
CA GLY A 23 -16.97 28.07 -2.40
C GLY A 23 -15.44 27.87 -2.47
N GLY A 24 -14.65 28.95 -2.42
CA GLY A 24 -13.18 28.83 -2.39
C GLY A 24 -12.68 28.16 -1.10
N ALA A 25 -13.28 28.52 0.03
CA ALA A 25 -13.01 27.88 1.33
C ALA A 25 -13.51 26.43 1.37
N TYR A 26 -14.63 26.12 0.70
CA TYR A 26 -15.16 24.76 0.55
C TYR A 26 -14.15 23.84 -0.12
N TYR A 27 -13.69 24.16 -1.34
CA TYR A 27 -12.74 23.31 -2.05
C TYR A 27 -11.38 23.19 -1.35
N SER A 28 -10.87 24.27 -0.73
CA SER A 28 -9.61 24.21 0.02
C SER A 28 -9.70 23.40 1.32
N SER A 29 -10.92 23.12 1.80
CA SER A 29 -11.17 22.40 3.04
C SER A 29 -11.48 20.91 2.88
N LEU A 30 -11.61 20.44 1.63
CA LEU A 30 -11.93 19.04 1.36
C LEU A 30 -10.73 18.18 1.71
N GLU A 31 -10.88 17.36 2.74
CA GLU A 31 -9.94 16.29 3.04
C GLU A 31 -10.43 15.03 2.29
N THR A 32 -9.67 14.61 1.28
CA THR A 32 -9.93 13.38 0.53
C THR A 32 -9.33 12.16 1.24
N ILE A 33 -9.86 10.97 0.96
CA ILE A 33 -9.26 9.73 1.45
C ILE A 33 -7.83 9.59 0.95
N GLU A 34 -7.55 10.00 -0.28
CA GLU A 34 -6.20 10.13 -0.81
C GLU A 34 -5.28 10.95 0.08
N SER A 35 -5.69 12.16 0.46
CA SER A 35 -4.86 13.04 1.29
C SER A 35 -4.51 12.40 2.65
N LYS A 36 -5.42 11.55 3.16
CA LYS A 36 -5.26 10.86 4.44
C LYS A 36 -4.41 9.60 4.33
N LEU A 37 -4.63 8.81 3.29
CA LEU A 37 -3.90 7.57 3.03
C LEU A 37 -2.58 7.79 2.30
N LYS A 38 -2.30 9.00 1.78
CA LYS A 38 -0.98 9.42 1.23
C LYS A 38 -0.35 8.40 0.27
N GLY A 39 -1.11 7.90 -0.71
CA GLY A 39 -0.58 6.95 -1.70
C GLY A 39 -0.38 5.51 -1.18
N LYS A 40 -0.95 5.14 -0.03
CA LYS A 40 -0.89 3.76 0.51
C LYS A 40 -1.85 2.77 -0.17
N ILE A 41 -2.62 3.22 -1.15
CA ILE A 41 -3.56 2.36 -1.87
C ILE A 41 -2.79 1.36 -2.72
N LEU A 42 -3.17 0.10 -2.60
CA LEU A 42 -2.71 -0.98 -3.45
C LEU A 42 -2.89 -0.57 -4.91
N GLY A 43 -1.86 -0.78 -5.74
CA GLY A 43 -1.87 -0.32 -7.12
C GLY A 43 -2.98 -0.94 -7.99
N ASN A 44 -2.93 -0.68 -9.29
CA ASN A 44 -3.95 -1.17 -10.21
C ASN A 44 -4.09 -2.71 -10.21
N TYR A 45 -5.25 -3.18 -10.70
CA TYR A 45 -5.56 -4.60 -10.72
C TYR A 45 -4.52 -5.44 -11.47
N GLU A 46 -4.05 -5.01 -12.63
CA GLU A 46 -3.11 -5.79 -13.46
C GLU A 46 -1.79 -6.06 -12.73
N ASN A 47 -1.24 -5.06 -12.04
CA ASN A 47 0.02 -5.18 -11.31
C ASN A 47 -0.11 -6.02 -10.02
N PHE A 48 -1.31 -6.12 -9.47
CA PHE A 48 -1.57 -6.71 -8.15
C PHE A 48 -2.72 -7.73 -8.16
N LYS A 49 -2.95 -8.40 -9.29
CA LYS A 49 -4.11 -9.27 -9.52
C LYS A 49 -4.29 -10.29 -8.40
N SER A 50 -3.24 -11.01 -8.03
CA SER A 50 -3.28 -12.02 -6.97
C SER A 50 -3.63 -11.43 -5.60
N THR A 51 -3.15 -10.23 -5.29
CA THR A 51 -3.50 -9.53 -4.05
C THR A 51 -4.97 -9.12 -4.05
N TRP A 52 -5.47 -8.58 -5.15
CA TRP A 52 -6.88 -8.18 -5.27
C TRP A 52 -7.81 -9.39 -5.21
N ASP A 53 -7.46 -10.48 -5.88
CA ASP A 53 -8.20 -11.74 -5.82
C ASP A 53 -8.24 -12.29 -4.38
N HIS A 54 -7.11 -12.26 -3.67
CA HIS A 54 -7.04 -12.64 -2.25
C HIS A 54 -7.89 -11.74 -1.35
N LYS A 55 -7.84 -10.42 -1.55
CA LYS A 55 -8.69 -9.47 -0.80
C LYS A 55 -10.16 -9.74 -1.04
N HIS A 56 -10.54 -10.16 -2.24
CA HIS A 56 -11.91 -10.54 -2.54
C HIS A 56 -12.34 -11.83 -1.85
N ASP A 57 -11.45 -12.81 -1.74
CA ASP A 57 -11.72 -14.00 -0.95
C ASP A 57 -11.85 -13.69 0.55
N GLN A 58 -11.11 -12.70 1.05
CA GLN A 58 -11.29 -12.19 2.42
C GLN A 58 -12.63 -11.47 2.58
N LEU A 59 -13.02 -10.63 1.61
CA LEU A 59 -14.30 -9.92 1.62
C LEU A 59 -15.49 -10.88 1.71
N LYS A 60 -15.44 -11.99 0.96
CA LYS A 60 -16.48 -13.04 1.01
C LYS A 60 -16.63 -13.72 2.37
N LYS A 61 -15.55 -13.74 3.16
CA LYS A 61 -15.51 -14.38 4.48
C LYS A 61 -15.77 -13.39 5.61
N GLU A 62 -15.91 -12.11 5.30
CA GLU A 62 -16.16 -11.06 6.29
C GLU A 62 -17.57 -11.22 6.87
N SER A 63 -17.66 -11.34 8.20
CA SER A 63 -18.92 -11.41 8.93
C SER A 63 -19.38 -10.05 9.48
N GLY A 64 -18.57 -9.01 9.33
CA GLY A 64 -18.89 -7.65 9.73
C GLY A 64 -19.90 -6.94 8.81
N VAL A 65 -20.31 -5.74 9.22
CA VAL A 65 -21.17 -4.86 8.42
C VAL A 65 -20.37 -4.31 7.25
N LEU A 66 -20.73 -4.70 6.03
CA LEU A 66 -20.20 -4.18 4.77
C LEU A 66 -21.11 -3.08 4.23
N SER A 67 -20.53 -2.07 3.57
CA SER A 67 -21.30 -1.15 2.73
C SER A 67 -21.97 -1.87 1.56
N GLU A 68 -23.06 -1.31 1.04
CA GLU A 68 -23.75 -1.84 -0.14
C GLU A 68 -22.84 -1.93 -1.37
N ASP A 69 -21.94 -0.94 -1.53
CA ASP A 69 -20.94 -0.92 -2.59
C ASP A 69 -20.03 -2.17 -2.52
N LEU A 70 -19.60 -2.58 -1.32
CA LEU A 70 -18.77 -3.78 -1.15
C LEU A 70 -19.55 -5.09 -1.31
N LYS A 71 -20.80 -5.15 -0.84
CA LYS A 71 -21.65 -6.34 -0.98
C LYS A 71 -21.89 -6.73 -2.44
N GLY A 72 -21.92 -5.74 -3.34
CA GLY A 72 -22.14 -5.94 -4.77
C GLY A 72 -20.92 -6.42 -5.57
N ILE A 73 -19.74 -6.52 -4.95
CA ILE A 73 -18.49 -6.86 -5.65
C ILE A 73 -18.42 -8.36 -5.95
N LYS A 74 -18.07 -8.68 -7.20
CA LYS A 74 -18.05 -10.07 -7.72
C LYS A 74 -16.67 -10.70 -7.83
N ASP A 75 -15.62 -9.88 -7.89
CA ASP A 75 -14.23 -10.32 -8.12
C ASP A 75 -13.21 -9.31 -7.56
N GLY A 76 -11.92 -9.65 -7.63
CA GLY A 76 -10.83 -8.78 -7.21
C GLY A 76 -10.76 -7.47 -8.00
N LYS A 77 -11.15 -7.50 -9.28
CA LYS A 77 -11.21 -6.30 -10.13
C LYS A 77 -12.26 -5.30 -9.59
N GLY A 78 -13.41 -5.79 -9.13
CA GLY A 78 -14.44 -4.97 -8.51
C GLY A 78 -13.95 -4.28 -7.22
N ILE A 79 -13.12 -4.94 -6.41
CA ILE A 79 -12.48 -4.28 -5.24
C ILE A 79 -11.53 -3.18 -5.71
N SER A 80 -10.69 -3.46 -6.71
CA SER A 80 -9.78 -2.44 -7.24
C SER A 80 -10.54 -1.20 -7.75
N LEU A 81 -11.66 -1.39 -8.45
CA LEU A 81 -12.51 -0.29 -8.92
C LEU A 81 -13.21 0.46 -7.78
N TYR A 82 -13.72 -0.25 -6.78
CA TYR A 82 -14.26 0.35 -5.55
C TYR A 82 -13.21 1.25 -4.88
N CYS A 83 -11.96 0.78 -4.80
CA CYS A 83 -10.86 1.51 -4.20
C CYS A 83 -10.49 2.76 -5.00
N GLN A 84 -10.40 2.66 -6.33
CA GLN A 84 -10.16 3.81 -7.20
C GLN A 84 -11.26 4.87 -7.06
N LYS A 85 -12.52 4.44 -7.02
CA LYS A 85 -13.67 5.34 -6.81
C LYS A 85 -13.56 6.05 -5.47
N ASN A 86 -13.34 5.32 -4.38
CA ASN A 86 -13.36 5.88 -3.03
C ASN A 86 -12.10 6.68 -2.67
N TYR A 87 -10.98 6.45 -3.35
CA TYR A 87 -9.75 7.20 -3.09
C TYR A 87 -9.92 8.71 -3.29
N SER A 88 -10.66 9.10 -4.33
CA SER A 88 -10.97 10.50 -4.63
C SER A 88 -12.12 11.07 -3.80
N SER A 89 -12.81 10.24 -3.01
CA SER A 89 -13.93 10.68 -2.20
C SER A 89 -13.47 11.62 -1.07
N THR A 90 -14.22 12.69 -0.87
CA THR A 90 -14.06 13.56 0.30
C THR A 90 -14.62 12.83 1.53
N TYR A 91 -13.79 12.62 2.56
CA TYR A 91 -14.26 12.03 3.82
C TYR A 91 -14.58 13.12 4.85
N LYS A 92 -14.05 14.33 4.72
CA LYS A 92 -14.29 15.43 5.66
C LYS A 92 -14.19 16.78 4.96
N SER A 93 -14.98 17.76 5.42
CA SER A 93 -14.83 19.17 5.04
C SER A 93 -15.12 20.05 6.25
N ILE A 94 -14.73 21.33 6.20
CA ILE A 94 -15.04 22.29 7.29
C ILE A 94 -16.55 22.56 7.44
N PHE A 95 -17.35 22.20 6.43
CA PHE A 95 -18.80 22.39 6.42
C PHE A 95 -19.56 21.19 7.01
N PHE A 96 -18.91 20.03 7.10
CA PHE A 96 -19.46 18.85 7.75
C PHE A 96 -18.78 18.65 9.10
N LYS A 97 -19.51 18.91 10.20
CA LYS A 97 -19.00 18.77 11.58
C LYS A 97 -18.47 17.37 11.92
N LYS A 98 -18.87 16.34 11.16
CA LYS A 98 -18.43 14.95 11.32
C LYS A 98 -17.99 14.41 9.96
N GLY A 99 -16.78 13.86 9.89
CA GLY A 99 -16.30 13.16 8.70
C GLY A 99 -16.95 11.78 8.56
N ASN A 100 -16.90 11.22 7.36
CA ASN A 100 -17.30 9.84 7.09
C ASN A 100 -16.14 8.89 7.47
N ASP A 101 -15.86 8.79 8.77
CA ASP A 101 -14.79 7.93 9.30
C ASP A 101 -15.04 6.44 8.97
N SER A 102 -16.30 6.06 8.78
CA SER A 102 -16.66 4.71 8.35
C SER A 102 -16.12 4.42 6.95
N LEU A 103 -16.32 5.35 6.00
CA LEU A 103 -15.80 5.21 4.64
C LEU A 103 -14.27 5.21 4.62
N LEU A 104 -13.63 6.06 5.42
CA LEU A 104 -12.16 6.07 5.52
C LEU A 104 -11.63 4.74 6.04
N LYS A 105 -12.19 4.19 7.12
CA LYS A 105 -11.77 2.90 7.70
C LYS A 105 -12.03 1.74 6.76
N GLU A 106 -13.19 1.73 6.10
CA GLU A 106 -13.54 0.70 5.11
C GLU A 106 -12.57 0.74 3.92
N THR A 107 -12.29 1.93 3.40
CA THR A 107 -11.32 2.13 2.32
C THR A 107 -9.91 1.74 2.76
N GLU A 108 -9.47 2.12 3.96
CA GLU A 108 -8.15 1.72 4.49
C GLU A 108 -8.03 0.19 4.55
N LYS A 109 -9.03 -0.50 5.10
CA LYS A 109 -9.04 -1.96 5.23
C LYS A 109 -8.97 -2.67 3.88
N TRP A 110 -9.82 -2.28 2.93
CA TRP A 110 -9.97 -3.01 1.68
C TRP A 110 -9.02 -2.53 0.58
N CYS A 111 -8.53 -1.29 0.64
CA CYS A 111 -7.76 -0.69 -0.44
C CYS A 111 -6.27 -0.58 -0.15
N THR A 112 -5.83 -0.84 1.08
CA THR A 112 -4.41 -0.89 1.42
C THR A 112 -3.99 -2.32 1.70
N GLN A 113 -2.72 -2.64 1.45
CA GLN A 113 -2.16 -3.94 1.76
C GLN A 113 -0.78 -3.73 2.38
N THR A 114 -0.58 -4.20 3.60
CA THR A 114 0.76 -4.17 4.20
C THR A 114 1.61 -5.32 3.67
N PHE A 115 2.93 -5.19 3.78
CA PHE A 115 3.84 -6.28 3.46
C PHE A 115 3.58 -7.49 4.35
N LYS A 116 3.34 -7.30 5.65
CA LYS A 116 3.02 -8.40 6.57
C LYS A 116 1.84 -9.25 6.08
N ASP A 117 0.76 -8.59 5.70
CA ASP A 117 -0.44 -9.26 5.22
C ASP A 117 -0.18 -9.93 3.87
N GLN A 118 0.51 -9.25 2.95
CA GLN A 118 0.81 -9.80 1.63
C GLN A 118 1.78 -10.97 1.70
N LEU A 119 2.79 -10.90 2.56
CA LEU A 119 3.78 -11.96 2.73
C LEU A 119 3.11 -13.26 3.16
N SER A 120 2.02 -13.17 3.93
CA SER A 120 1.21 -14.31 4.36
C SER A 120 0.41 -14.97 3.23
N VAL A 121 0.24 -14.29 2.09
CA VAL A 121 -0.51 -14.80 0.94
C VAL A 121 0.35 -15.77 0.13
N GLY A 122 -0.16 -16.98 -0.08
CA GLY A 122 0.53 -17.98 -0.91
C GLY A 122 1.80 -18.55 -0.28
N ILE A 123 1.94 -18.45 1.04
CA ILE A 123 2.94 -19.22 1.77
C ILE A 123 2.53 -20.71 1.73
N GLY A 124 3.43 -21.58 1.29
CA GLY A 124 3.22 -23.03 1.24
C GLY A 124 2.95 -23.64 2.61
N SER A 125 2.71 -24.96 2.64
CA SER A 125 2.40 -25.65 3.90
C SER A 125 3.58 -25.54 4.87
N ASN A 126 3.31 -25.27 6.15
CA ASN A 126 4.30 -25.02 7.21
C ASN A 126 5.19 -23.77 7.04
N GLY A 127 4.93 -22.95 6.03
CA GLY A 127 5.58 -21.65 5.94
C GLY A 127 4.90 -20.63 6.85
N LYS A 128 5.61 -19.54 7.13
CA LYS A 128 5.07 -18.41 7.89
C LYS A 128 5.84 -17.12 7.64
N VAL A 129 5.20 -15.99 7.93
CA VAL A 129 5.90 -14.72 8.14
C VAL A 129 6.64 -14.82 9.47
N LEU A 130 7.93 -14.46 9.49
CA LEU A 130 8.75 -14.57 10.70
C LEU A 130 8.32 -13.54 11.75
N ASP A 131 8.35 -13.98 13.00
CA ASP A 131 8.06 -13.16 14.18
C ASP A 131 9.19 -12.15 14.45
N VAL A 132 8.86 -10.88 14.27
CA VAL A 132 9.80 -9.76 14.41
C VAL A 132 9.78 -9.12 15.80
N ASP A 133 8.86 -9.54 16.67
CA ASP A 133 8.69 -8.99 18.01
C ASP A 133 9.21 -9.93 19.10
N SER A 134 9.31 -11.23 18.82
CA SER A 134 9.96 -12.20 19.72
C SER A 134 11.47 -12.29 19.50
N GLU A 135 12.24 -12.33 20.59
CA GLU A 135 13.70 -12.51 20.52
C GLU A 135 14.14 -13.93 20.21
N THR A 136 13.27 -14.94 20.34
CA THR A 136 13.69 -16.36 20.29
C THR A 136 12.86 -17.23 19.37
N THR A 137 11.60 -16.87 19.09
CA THR A 137 10.65 -17.73 18.35
C THR A 137 11.16 -18.15 16.97
N ASP A 138 11.84 -17.24 16.26
CA ASP A 138 12.29 -17.44 14.87
C ASP A 138 13.79 -17.16 14.68
N ALA A 139 14.58 -17.24 15.76
CA ALA A 139 16.00 -16.93 15.71
C ALA A 139 16.77 -17.84 14.72
N ALA A 140 16.43 -19.14 14.66
CA ALA A 140 17.07 -20.08 13.75
C ALA A 140 16.75 -19.76 12.28
N GLU A 141 15.49 -19.44 11.97
CA GLU A 141 15.04 -19.00 10.66
C GLU A 141 15.71 -17.69 10.24
N PHE A 142 15.81 -16.70 11.13
CA PHE A 142 16.52 -15.46 10.84
C PHE A 142 18.01 -15.69 10.60
N LYS A 143 18.68 -16.52 11.39
CA LYS A 143 20.09 -16.90 11.14
C LYS A 143 20.25 -17.56 9.77
N THR A 144 19.35 -18.47 9.42
CA THR A 144 19.34 -19.15 8.12
C THR A 144 19.12 -18.16 6.98
N ASN A 145 18.15 -17.27 7.09
CA ASN A 145 17.88 -16.25 6.09
C ASN A 145 18.99 -15.21 6.00
N TYR A 146 19.63 -14.87 7.11
CA TYR A 146 20.79 -13.98 7.15
C TYR A 146 21.93 -14.54 6.30
N LYS A 147 22.27 -15.84 6.44
CA LYS A 147 23.32 -16.49 5.62
C LYS A 147 23.08 -16.32 4.11
N LYS A 148 21.81 -16.34 3.67
CA LYS A 148 21.40 -16.17 2.27
C LYS A 148 21.63 -14.75 1.73
N LEU A 149 22.04 -13.77 2.54
CA LEU A 149 22.42 -12.44 2.05
C LEU A 149 23.67 -12.51 1.18
N LYS A 150 24.60 -13.45 1.45
CA LYS A 150 25.84 -13.62 0.69
C LYS A 150 25.58 -13.94 -0.78
N ASP A 151 24.58 -14.77 -1.05
CA ASP A 151 24.23 -15.25 -2.38
C ASP A 151 23.06 -14.46 -2.99
N HIS A 152 22.82 -13.23 -2.53
CA HIS A 152 21.73 -12.41 -3.05
C HIS A 152 22.01 -11.92 -4.48
N THR A 153 20.99 -11.99 -5.31
CA THR A 153 21.04 -11.58 -6.72
C THR A 153 20.02 -10.49 -7.04
N ILE A 154 20.27 -9.69 -8.07
CA ILE A 154 19.40 -8.56 -8.45
C ILE A 154 17.97 -9.00 -8.82
N THR A 155 17.78 -10.25 -9.28
CA THR A 155 16.48 -10.82 -9.65
C THR A 155 15.57 -11.02 -8.43
N GLU A 156 16.15 -11.08 -7.23
CA GLU A 156 15.46 -11.23 -5.94
C GLU A 156 15.11 -9.88 -5.30
N GLY A 157 15.26 -8.81 -6.08
CA GLY A 157 15.04 -7.43 -5.67
C GLY A 157 16.35 -6.72 -5.32
N LYS A 158 16.35 -5.40 -5.39
CA LYS A 158 17.51 -4.60 -4.96
C LYS A 158 17.61 -4.61 -3.43
N LEU A 159 18.70 -5.16 -2.87
CA LEU A 159 18.95 -5.06 -1.44
C LEU A 159 19.02 -3.59 -1.00
N PRO A 160 18.36 -3.21 0.11
CA PRO A 160 18.58 -1.91 0.73
C PRO A 160 19.99 -1.84 1.30
N LYS A 161 20.53 -0.61 1.41
CA LYS A 161 21.92 -0.39 1.88
C LYS A 161 22.22 -1.09 3.21
N SER A 162 21.26 -1.06 4.14
CA SER A 162 21.37 -1.72 5.45
C SER A 162 21.61 -3.24 5.37
N LEU A 163 21.18 -3.91 4.29
CA LEU A 163 21.43 -5.34 4.07
C LEU A 163 22.62 -5.58 3.13
N GLN A 164 22.86 -4.67 2.18
CA GLN A 164 24.04 -4.74 1.29
C GLN A 164 25.34 -4.77 2.10
N ASP A 165 25.45 -3.92 3.12
CA ASP A 165 26.65 -3.83 3.96
C ASP A 165 26.89 -5.12 4.79
N LEU A 166 25.86 -5.96 4.96
CA LEU A 166 25.90 -7.21 5.72
C LEU A 166 26.20 -8.43 4.85
N ALA A 167 25.86 -8.38 3.56
CA ALA A 167 25.97 -9.51 2.63
C ALA A 167 27.38 -10.15 2.55
N PRO A 168 28.49 -9.39 2.49
CA PRO A 168 29.82 -9.99 2.29
C PRO A 168 30.29 -10.93 3.41
N LYS A 169 29.80 -10.73 4.64
CA LYS A 169 30.20 -11.51 5.84
C LYS A 169 29.04 -12.33 6.41
N ALA A 170 28.00 -12.54 5.60
CA ALA A 170 26.74 -13.03 6.12
C ALA A 170 26.81 -14.50 6.62
N SER A 171 27.68 -15.32 6.01
CA SER A 171 27.87 -16.71 6.43
C SER A 171 28.59 -16.83 7.76
N GLU A 172 29.54 -15.92 8.03
CA GLU A 172 30.40 -15.92 9.20
C GLU A 172 29.73 -15.22 10.41
N GLU A 173 28.92 -14.20 10.15
CA GLU A 173 28.35 -13.34 11.20
C GLU A 173 26.89 -13.68 11.56
N SER A 174 26.29 -14.72 10.96
CA SER A 174 24.86 -15.02 11.18
C SER A 174 24.51 -15.26 12.64
N GLU A 175 25.39 -15.91 13.41
CA GLU A 175 25.11 -16.23 14.82
C GLU A 175 25.02 -14.97 15.70
N SER A 176 25.80 -13.94 15.39
CA SER A 176 25.91 -12.72 16.20
C SER A 176 25.12 -11.53 15.65
N LYS A 177 24.80 -11.50 14.35
CA LYS A 177 24.18 -10.34 13.69
C LYS A 177 22.80 -10.57 13.07
N TRP A 178 22.20 -11.76 13.19
CA TRP A 178 20.87 -12.05 12.63
C TRP A 178 19.77 -11.06 13.10
N LYS A 179 19.89 -10.46 14.29
CA LYS A 179 18.97 -9.44 14.82
C LYS A 179 18.90 -8.17 13.94
N LEU A 180 19.93 -7.89 13.13
CA LEU A 180 19.88 -6.80 12.15
C LEU A 180 18.88 -7.10 11.03
N LEU A 181 18.81 -8.36 10.58
CA LEU A 181 17.81 -8.78 9.61
C LEU A 181 16.40 -8.81 10.23
N GLN A 182 16.27 -9.24 11.49
CA GLN A 182 15.00 -9.14 12.21
C GLN A 182 14.50 -7.69 12.30
N SER A 183 15.40 -6.75 12.63
CA SER A 183 15.09 -5.32 12.69
C SER A 183 14.65 -4.78 11.33
N TYR A 184 15.35 -5.16 10.26
CA TYR A 184 14.91 -4.86 8.89
C TYR A 184 13.50 -5.39 8.62
N CYS A 185 13.24 -6.65 8.95
CA CYS A 185 11.93 -7.27 8.73
C CYS A 185 10.82 -6.58 9.53
N LYS A 186 11.12 -6.13 10.75
CA LYS A 186 10.18 -5.36 11.60
C LYS A 186 9.72 -4.07 10.94
N GLU A 187 10.65 -3.35 10.31
CA GLU A 187 10.34 -2.09 9.65
C GLU A 187 9.68 -2.32 8.28
N ILE A 188 10.17 -3.28 7.51
CA ILE A 188 9.63 -3.54 6.17
C ILE A 188 8.21 -4.11 6.20
N GLN A 189 7.86 -4.92 7.20
CA GLN A 189 6.52 -5.51 7.35
C GLN A 189 5.41 -4.46 7.49
N LYS A 190 5.74 -3.26 7.98
CA LYS A 190 4.80 -2.13 8.14
C LYS A 190 4.59 -1.34 6.84
N LYS A 191 5.44 -1.53 5.82
CA LYS A 191 5.29 -0.83 4.54
C LYS A 191 4.05 -1.30 3.79
N TYR A 192 3.52 -0.41 2.98
CA TYR A 192 2.40 -0.71 2.09
C TYR A 192 2.89 -1.19 0.74
N LEU A 193 2.17 -2.15 0.17
CA LEU A 193 2.41 -2.71 -1.14
C LEU A 193 1.85 -1.80 -2.22
N ILE A 194 2.77 -1.10 -2.90
CA ILE A 194 2.52 -0.20 -4.02
C ILE A 194 3.59 -0.43 -5.09
N VAL A 195 3.44 0.18 -6.26
CA VAL A 195 4.37 -0.03 -7.38
C VAL A 195 5.81 0.35 -7.00
N GLU A 196 5.96 1.45 -6.27
CA GLU A 196 7.23 2.02 -5.82
C GLU A 196 7.95 1.13 -4.80
N THR A 197 7.24 0.24 -4.12
CA THR A 197 7.78 -0.62 -3.05
C THR A 197 7.94 -2.08 -3.47
N LEU A 198 7.71 -2.41 -4.76
CA LEU A 198 7.80 -3.79 -5.26
C LEU A 198 9.17 -4.44 -5.05
N GLU A 199 10.25 -3.70 -5.24
CA GLU A 199 11.61 -4.20 -5.04
C GLU A 199 11.89 -4.54 -3.58
N ASP A 200 11.46 -3.67 -2.66
CA ASP A 200 11.51 -3.92 -1.22
C ASP A 200 10.69 -5.15 -0.83
N PHE A 201 9.52 -5.33 -1.47
CA PHE A 201 8.66 -6.49 -1.22
C PHE A 201 9.32 -7.80 -1.66
N LYS A 202 10.03 -7.83 -2.80
CA LYS A 202 10.78 -9.01 -3.24
C LYS A 202 11.84 -9.42 -2.21
N VAL A 203 12.58 -8.44 -1.69
CA VAL A 203 13.58 -8.66 -0.63
C VAL A 203 12.90 -9.18 0.63
N ALA A 204 11.80 -8.54 1.07
CA ALA A 204 11.04 -9.00 2.23
C ALA A 204 10.51 -10.44 2.06
N LYS A 205 10.04 -10.79 0.85
CA LYS A 205 9.57 -12.14 0.52
C LYS A 205 10.67 -13.18 0.58
N LYS A 206 11.93 -12.81 0.32
CA LYS A 206 13.05 -13.73 0.45
C LYS A 206 13.49 -13.92 1.91
N TYR A 207 13.50 -12.85 2.70
CA TYR A 207 14.20 -12.84 3.98
C TYR A 207 13.32 -12.80 5.24
N CYS A 208 12.07 -12.34 5.12
CA CYS A 208 11.16 -12.14 6.26
C CYS A 208 10.12 -13.25 6.40
N ILE A 209 10.28 -14.36 5.68
CA ILE A 209 9.43 -15.53 5.76
C ILE A 209 10.26 -16.80 5.94
N LYS A 210 9.63 -17.81 6.51
CA LYS A 210 9.98 -19.22 6.30
C LYS A 210 9.14 -19.71 5.12
N ALA A 211 9.78 -19.99 4.00
CA ALA A 211 9.10 -20.61 2.87
C ALA A 211 8.57 -21.99 3.29
N GLY A 212 7.28 -22.22 3.05
CA GLY A 212 6.68 -23.55 3.18
C GLY A 212 6.99 -24.41 1.95
N THR A 213 6.70 -25.70 2.05
CA THR A 213 6.75 -26.65 0.93
C THR A 213 5.43 -26.71 0.19
#